data_AF-A0A933YC00-F1
#
_entry.id   AF-A0A933YC00-F1
#
_cell.length_a   1.000
_cell.length_b   1.000
_cell.length_c   1.000
_cell.angle_alpha   90.00
_cell.angle_beta   90.00
_cell.angle_gamma   90.00
#
_symmetry.space_group_name_H-M   'P 1'
#
loop_
_entity.id
_entity.type
_entity.pdbx_description
1 polymer ?
#
loop_
_entity_poly.entity_id
_entity_poly.type
_entity_poly.pdbx_seq_one_letter_code
_entity_poly.pdbx_strand_id
1 'polypeptide(L)'
;MRKQFFMSSLSGVIQIVVNSILAAVTIPLFINKLGLQSYGVFALISVVSYFNVLGSLGINTSLVKHLAEQGRSRESNFDIVAAFLMISIVVFPLAVIAMLYSDALITNLFQVPHLLVTSATRQCFVFLVLSNVLVLLGQIPSAILDALQVVYWTNGIQ
;
A
#
# COMPACT_ATOMS: atom_id res chain seq x y z
N MET A 1 -15.89 -23.44 -10.88
CA MET A 1 -16.10 -22.14 -11.54
C MET A 1 -17.20 -21.28 -10.90
N ARG A 2 -18.51 -21.53 -11.04
CA ARG A 2 -19.58 -20.63 -10.48
C ARG A 2 -19.45 -20.34 -8.98
N LYS A 3 -19.12 -21.34 -8.15
CA LYS A 3 -18.95 -21.17 -6.69
C LYS A 3 -17.73 -20.30 -6.32
N GLN A 4 -16.60 -20.48 -7.01
CA GLN A 4 -15.38 -19.67 -6.78
C GLN A 4 -15.58 -18.22 -7.22
N PHE A 5 -16.25 -18.00 -8.35
CA PHE A 5 -16.58 -16.65 -8.81
C PHE A 5 -17.51 -15.93 -7.83
N PHE A 6 -18.55 -16.61 -7.34
CA PHE A 6 -19.45 -16.04 -6.34
C PHE A 6 -18.74 -15.70 -5.02
N MET A 7 -17.89 -16.60 -4.51
CA MET A 7 -17.12 -16.36 -3.28
C MET A 7 -16.12 -15.21 -3.43
N SER A 8 -15.45 -15.14 -4.58
CA SER A 8 -14.52 -14.05 -4.89
C SER A 8 -15.25 -12.70 -4.96
N SER A 9 -16.38 -12.66 -5.69
CA SER A 9 -17.18 -11.44 -5.80
C SER A 9 -17.77 -11.00 -4.45
N LEU A 10 -18.26 -11.95 -3.63
CA LEU A 10 -18.78 -11.66 -2.30
C LEU A 10 -17.68 -11.14 -1.37
N SER A 11 -16.49 -11.76 -1.39
CA SER A 11 -15.36 -11.30 -0.59
C SER A 11 -14.91 -9.88 -0.97
N GLY A 12 -14.93 -9.53 -2.25
CA GLY A 12 -14.61 -8.17 -2.71
C GLY A 12 -15.64 -7.14 -2.22
N VAL A 13 -16.93 -7.48 -2.24
CA VAL A 13 -17.97 -6.61 -1.67
C VAL A 13 -17.78 -6.42 -0.17
N ILE A 14 -17.50 -7.50 0.57
CA ILE A 14 -17.24 -7.43 2.02
C ILE A 14 -16.05 -6.52 2.30
N GLN A 15 -14.95 -6.67 1.56
CA GLN A 15 -13.76 -5.84 1.71
C GLN A 15 -14.06 -4.35 1.49
N ILE A 16 -14.80 -4.01 0.43
CA ILE A 16 -15.21 -2.62 0.15
C ILE A 16 -16.06 -2.06 1.30
N VAL A 17 -17.01 -2.84 1.81
CA VAL A 17 -17.88 -2.43 2.92
C VAL A 17 -17.07 -2.22 4.20
N VAL A 18 -16.18 -3.15 4.55
CA VAL A 18 -15.30 -3.05 5.72
C VAL A 18 -14.41 -1.83 5.61
N ASN A 19 -13.73 -1.62 4.48
CA ASN A 19 -12.86 -0.47 4.26
C ASN A 19 -13.62 0.87 4.34
N SER A 20 -14.84 0.91 3.81
CA SER A 20 -15.70 2.09 3.88
C SER A 20 -16.13 2.41 5.31
N ILE A 21 -16.52 1.40 6.09
CA ILE A 21 -16.89 1.56 7.50
C ILE A 21 -15.68 2.01 8.33
N LEU A 22 -14.52 1.36 8.12
CA LEU A 22 -13.28 1.75 8.78
C LEU A 22 -12.91 3.20 8.48
N ALA A 23 -12.97 3.63 7.22
CA ALA A 23 -12.73 5.02 6.86
C ALA A 23 -13.74 5.98 7.52
N ALA A 24 -15.04 5.65 7.45
CA ALA A 24 -16.12 6.47 8.02
C ALA A 24 -16.04 6.63 9.55
N VAL A 25 -15.51 5.63 10.27
CA VAL A 25 -15.32 5.68 11.73
C VAL A 25 -13.97 6.29 12.11
N THR A 26 -12.91 5.97 11.38
CA THR A 26 -11.54 6.41 11.70
C THR A 26 -11.37 7.91 11.49
N ILE A 27 -11.95 8.48 10.43
CA ILE A 27 -11.82 9.91 10.13
C ILE A 27 -12.39 10.78 11.28
N PRO A 28 -13.64 10.60 11.75
CA PRO A 28 -14.18 11.34 12.89
C PRO A 28 -13.36 11.14 14.18
N LEU A 29 -12.91 9.91 14.46
CA LEU A 29 -12.09 9.61 15.64
C LEU A 29 -10.75 10.36 15.60
N PHE A 30 -10.11 10.41 14.43
CA PHE A 30 -8.86 11.12 14.22
C PHE A 30 -9.05 12.62 14.38
N ILE A 31 -10.10 13.21 13.79
CA ILE A 31 -10.40 14.64 13.95
C ILE A 31 -10.65 14.99 15.43
N ASN A 32 -11.39 14.15 16.16
CA ASN A 32 -11.69 14.39 17.58
C ASN A 32 -10.42 14.32 18.46
N LYS A 33 -9.51 13.38 18.16
CA LYS A 33 -8.27 13.19 18.94
C LYS A 33 -7.15 14.17 18.58
N LEU A 34 -6.96 14.46 17.30
CA LEU A 34 -5.85 15.29 16.80
C LEU A 34 -6.21 16.78 16.73
N GLY A 35 -7.51 17.10 16.63
CA GLY A 35 -8.00 18.42 16.28
C GLY A 35 -7.88 18.70 14.77
N LEU A 36 -8.60 19.72 14.30
CA LEU A 36 -8.70 20.05 12.88
C LEU A 36 -7.35 20.37 12.23
N GLN A 37 -6.48 21.10 12.92
CA GLN A 37 -5.19 21.54 12.36
C GLN A 37 -4.23 20.36 12.15
N SER A 38 -4.02 19.54 13.18
CA SER A 38 -3.13 18.37 13.10
C SER A 38 -3.68 17.30 12.17
N TYR A 39 -5.01 17.11 12.11
CA TYR A 39 -5.63 16.24 11.11
C TYR A 39 -5.41 16.76 9.68
N GLY A 40 -5.49 18.08 9.46
CA GLY A 40 -5.19 18.68 8.16
C GLY A 40 -3.77 18.36 7.68
N VAL A 41 -2.79 18.46 8.59
CA VAL A 41 -1.40 18.06 8.29
C VAL A 41 -1.30 16.57 7.99
N PHE A 42 -1.93 15.72 8.82
CA PHE A 42 -1.98 14.28 8.61
C PHE A 42 -2.58 13.92 7.24
N ALA A 43 -3.69 14.55 6.85
CA ALA A 43 -4.36 14.32 5.58
C ALA A 43 -3.45 14.69 4.39
N LEU A 44 -2.74 15.82 4.48
CA LEU A 44 -1.78 16.25 3.46
C LEU A 44 -0.63 15.26 3.29
N ILE A 45 0.03 14.85 4.39
CA ILE A 45 1.14 13.90 4.31
C ILE A 45 0.68 12.49 3.93
N SER A 46 -0.57 12.12 4.23
CA SER A 46 -1.16 10.83 3.86
C SER A 46 -1.31 10.67 2.35
N VAL A 47 -1.21 11.75 1.57
CA VAL A 47 -1.17 11.69 0.11
C VAL A 47 0.03 10.87 -0.39
N VAL A 48 1.11 10.76 0.40
CA VAL A 48 2.23 9.84 0.11
C VAL A 48 1.76 8.41 -0.12
N SER A 49 0.66 7.99 0.53
CA SER A 49 0.10 6.65 0.34
C SER A 49 -0.47 6.40 -1.05
N TYR A 50 -0.76 7.44 -1.83
CA TYR A 50 -1.12 7.27 -3.24
C TYR A 50 0.03 6.80 -4.11
N PHE A 51 1.28 6.95 -3.67
CA PHE A 51 2.43 6.40 -4.39
C PHE A 51 2.43 4.87 -4.44
N ASN A 52 1.54 4.18 -3.73
CA ASN A 52 1.33 2.75 -3.89
C ASN A 52 0.99 2.34 -5.33
N VAL A 53 0.39 3.26 -6.11
CA VAL A 53 0.18 3.09 -7.56
C VAL A 53 1.47 2.76 -8.31
N LEU A 54 2.64 3.16 -7.81
CA LEU A 54 3.93 2.80 -8.42
C LEU A 54 4.17 1.28 -8.42
N GLY A 55 3.68 0.54 -7.43
CA GLY A 55 3.75 -0.93 -7.43
C GLY A 55 2.88 -1.57 -8.53
N SER A 56 1.80 -0.87 -8.90
CA SER A 56 0.90 -1.27 -9.99
C SER A 56 1.38 -0.87 -11.40
N LEU A 57 2.62 -0.37 -11.57
CA LEU A 57 3.24 -0.02 -12.86
C LEU A 57 3.48 -1.22 -13.81
N GLY A 58 2.85 -2.35 -13.56
CA GLY A 58 2.88 -3.53 -14.43
C GLY A 58 3.62 -4.73 -13.86
N ILE A 59 4.36 -4.59 -12.75
CA ILE A 59 5.06 -5.72 -12.12
C ILE A 59 4.04 -6.75 -11.62
N ASN A 60 3.02 -6.30 -10.89
CA ASN A 60 1.98 -7.18 -10.36
C ASN A 60 1.20 -7.88 -11.50
N THR A 61 0.68 -7.13 -12.47
CA THR A 61 -0.11 -7.70 -13.59
C THR A 61 0.71 -8.66 -14.45
N SER A 62 1.99 -8.34 -14.70
CA SER A 62 2.92 -9.23 -15.40
C SER A 62 3.18 -10.50 -14.61
N LEU A 63 3.45 -10.40 -13.31
CA LEU A 63 3.72 -11.55 -12.45
C LEU A 63 2.50 -12.47 -12.36
N VAL A 64 1.29 -11.93 -12.17
CA VAL A 64 0.04 -12.73 -12.18
C VAL A 64 -0.07 -13.53 -13.47
N LYS A 65 0.19 -12.91 -14.62
CA LYS A 65 0.11 -13.57 -15.93
C LYS A 65 1.13 -14.71 -16.06
N HIS A 66 2.40 -14.44 -15.79
CA HIS A 66 3.45 -15.46 -15.91
C HIS A 66 3.21 -16.64 -14.96
N LEU A 67 2.83 -16.36 -13.71
CA LEU A 67 2.51 -17.39 -12.73
C LEU A 67 1.29 -18.23 -13.11
N ALA A 68 0.25 -17.60 -13.69
CA ALA A 68 -0.94 -18.31 -14.15
C ALA A 68 -0.66 -19.21 -15.36
N GLU A 69 0.21 -18.79 -16.29
CA GLU A 69 0.58 -19.56 -17.48
C GLU A 69 1.56 -20.70 -17.18
N GLN A 70 2.59 -20.45 -16.36
CA GLN A 70 3.61 -21.44 -16.03
C GLN A 70 3.14 -22.46 -14.96
N GLY A 71 2.20 -22.05 -14.09
CA GLY A 71 1.83 -22.83 -12.92
C GLY A 71 3.00 -23.04 -11.95
N ARG A 72 2.94 -24.11 -11.14
CA ARG A 72 4.00 -24.40 -10.15
C ARG A 72 5.23 -25.00 -10.85
N SER A 73 6.21 -24.16 -11.13
CA SER A 73 7.47 -24.54 -11.77
C SER A 73 8.68 -23.94 -11.04
N ARG A 74 9.89 -24.39 -11.39
CA ARG A 74 11.13 -23.77 -10.88
C ARG A 74 11.30 -22.35 -11.41
N GLU A 75 10.86 -22.10 -12.64
CA GLU A 75 10.90 -20.78 -13.29
C GLU A 75 9.99 -19.78 -12.56
N SER A 76 8.79 -20.21 -12.18
CA SER A 76 7.85 -19.42 -11.39
C SER A 76 8.45 -18.96 -10.04
N ASN A 77 9.23 -19.82 -9.37
CA ASN A 77 9.94 -19.41 -8.14
C ASN A 77 11.01 -18.33 -8.42
N PHE A 78 11.71 -18.42 -9.55
CA PHE A 78 12.67 -17.38 -9.95
C PHE A 78 11.97 -16.08 -10.29
N ASP A 79 10.82 -16.12 -10.98
CA ASP A 79 10.03 -14.94 -11.32
C ASP A 79 9.52 -14.22 -10.06
N ILE A 80 9.10 -14.96 -9.03
CA ILE A 80 8.70 -14.39 -7.73
C ILE A 80 9.87 -13.67 -7.06
N VAL A 81 11.05 -14.31 -7.00
CA VAL A 81 12.25 -13.71 -6.40
C VAL A 81 12.70 -12.49 -7.20
N ALA A 82 12.67 -12.56 -8.52
CA ALA A 82 12.99 -11.44 -9.40
C ALA A 82 12.04 -10.27 -9.18
N ALA A 83 10.73 -10.53 -9.03
CA ALA A 83 9.75 -9.49 -8.70
C ALA A 83 10.03 -8.83 -7.35
N PHE A 84 10.38 -9.61 -6.32
CA PHE A 84 10.78 -9.09 -5.01
C PHE A 84 12.01 -8.20 -5.11
N LEU A 85 13.02 -8.62 -5.86
CA LEU A 85 14.25 -7.83 -6.06
C LEU A 85 13.96 -6.53 -6.82
N MET A 86 13.21 -6.61 -7.92
CA MET A 86 12.86 -5.43 -8.72
C MET A 86 12.10 -4.38 -7.91
N ILE A 87 11.06 -4.79 -7.16
CA ILE A 87 10.31 -3.84 -6.34
C ILE A 87 11.16 -3.30 -5.19
N SER A 88 11.99 -4.14 -4.57
CA SER A 88 12.86 -3.73 -3.46
C SER A 88 13.91 -2.69 -3.90
N ILE A 89 14.53 -2.89 -5.06
CA ILE A 89 15.54 -1.97 -5.63
C ILE A 89 14.96 -0.57 -5.88
N VAL A 90 13.66 -0.46 -6.16
CA VAL A 90 13.01 0.84 -6.37
C VAL A 90 12.49 1.41 -5.05
N VAL A 91 11.80 0.59 -4.26
CA VAL A 91 11.06 1.04 -3.08
C VAL A 91 11.97 1.40 -1.91
N PHE A 92 13.04 0.63 -1.66
CA PHE A 92 13.94 0.93 -0.54
C PHE A 92 14.70 2.24 -0.72
N PRO A 93 15.35 2.55 -1.87
CA PRO A 93 16.00 3.83 -2.07
C PRO A 93 15.03 5.01 -1.96
N LEU A 94 13.83 4.89 -2.52
CA LEU A 94 12.80 5.92 -2.40
C LEU A 94 12.40 6.15 -0.94
N ALA A 95 12.21 5.07 -0.17
CA ALA A 95 11.89 5.17 1.25
C ALA A 95 13.03 5.82 2.06
N VAL A 96 14.29 5.44 1.80
CA VAL A 96 15.47 6.03 2.44
C VAL A 96 15.57 7.52 2.13
N ILE A 97 15.41 7.91 0.86
CA ILE A 97 15.42 9.33 0.46
C ILE A 97 14.29 10.08 1.17
N ALA A 98 13.08 9.53 1.20
CA ALA A 98 11.95 10.15 1.88
C ALA A 98 12.20 10.34 3.39
N MET A 99 12.85 9.37 4.04
CA MET A 99 13.19 9.46 5.47
C MET A 99 14.31 10.45 5.76
N LEU A 100 15.35 10.51 4.93
CA LEU A 100 16.47 11.44 5.10
C LEU A 100 16.04 12.89 4.85
N TYR A 101 15.15 13.12 3.89
CA TYR A 101 14.66 14.45 3.52
C TYR A 101 13.25 14.74 4.06
N SER A 102 12.83 14.07 5.14
CA SER A 102 11.46 14.17 5.68
C SER A 102 11.03 15.61 5.92
N ASP A 103 11.88 16.41 6.55
CA ASP A 103 11.54 17.78 6.95
C ASP A 103 11.41 18.69 5.73
N ALA A 104 12.32 18.55 4.77
CA ALA A 104 12.28 19.28 3.51
C ALA A 104 11.06 18.91 2.66
N LEU A 105 10.67 17.63 2.63
CA LEU A 105 9.45 17.20 1.94
C LEU A 105 8.21 17.78 2.61
N ILE A 106 8.11 17.70 3.93
CA ILE A 106 6.96 18.22 4.68
C ILE A 106 6.81 19.74 4.51
N THR A 107 7.91 20.51 4.56
CA THR A 107 7.85 21.97 4.46
C THR A 107 7.78 22.49 3.03
N ASN A 108 8.53 21.90 2.10
CA ASN A 108 8.68 22.47 0.75
C ASN A 108 7.72 21.84 -0.27
N LEU A 109 7.48 20.53 -0.17
CA LEU A 109 6.58 19.84 -1.09
C LEU A 109 5.13 19.90 -0.60
N PHE A 110 4.90 19.58 0.68
CA PHE A 110 3.56 19.60 1.27
C PHE A 110 3.15 20.97 1.84
N GLN A 111 4.06 21.95 1.85
CA GLN A 111 3.81 23.32 2.30
C GLN A 111 3.21 23.42 3.72
N VAL A 112 3.60 22.48 4.60
CA VAL A 112 3.13 22.50 5.99
C VAL A 112 3.83 23.62 6.75
N PRO A 113 3.08 24.51 7.45
CA PRO A 113 3.67 25.59 8.23
C PRO A 113 4.66 25.06 9.29
N HIS A 114 5.82 25.70 9.42
CA HIS A 114 6.89 25.27 10.35
C HIS A 114 6.40 25.12 11.80
N LEU A 115 5.39 25.89 12.22
CA LEU A 115 4.75 25.79 13.54
C LEU A 115 4.14 24.41 13.83
N LEU A 116 3.72 23.69 12.79
CA LEU A 116 3.08 22.37 12.89
C LEU A 116 4.04 21.21 12.58
N VAL A 117 5.28 21.51 12.19
CA VAL A 117 6.33 20.51 11.97
C VAL A 117 6.95 20.15 13.32
N THR A 118 6.25 19.29 14.04
CA THR A 118 6.72 18.73 15.32
C THR A 118 7.37 17.37 15.09
N SER A 119 8.07 16.86 16.12
CA SER A 119 8.61 15.49 16.10
C SER A 119 7.54 14.43 15.82
N ALA A 120 6.29 14.65 16.26
CA ALA A 120 5.17 13.76 16.00
C ALA A 120 4.78 13.72 14.52
N THR A 121 4.77 14.87 13.85
CA THR A 121 4.51 14.97 12.40
C THR A 121 5.56 14.19 11.60
N ARG A 122 6.83 14.32 11.98
CA ARG A 122 7.93 13.59 11.35
C ARG A 122 7.80 12.08 11.55
N GLN A 123 7.48 11.63 12.76
CA GLN A 123 7.24 10.21 13.04
C GLN A 123 6.07 9.68 12.23
N CYS A 124 4.98 10.44 12.13
CA CYS A 124 3.82 10.06 11.34
C CYS A 124 4.18 9.90 9.85
N PHE A 125 4.94 10.84 9.29
CA PHE A 125 5.45 10.75 7.93
C PHE A 125 6.31 9.50 7.72
N VAL A 126 7.25 9.20 8.63
CA VAL A 126 8.09 8.00 8.54
C VAL A 126 7.26 6.72 8.63
N PHE A 127 6.25 6.66 9.51
CA PHE A 127 5.34 5.52 9.58
C PHE A 127 4.52 5.33 8.30
N LEU A 128 4.06 6.42 7.67
CA LEU A 128 3.38 6.36 6.38
C LEU A 128 4.31 5.83 5.28
N VAL A 129 5.56 6.28 5.23
CA VAL A 129 6.55 5.78 4.28
C VAL A 129 6.81 4.29 4.51
N LEU A 130 7.04 3.86 5.76
CA LEU A 130 7.23 2.45 6.11
C LEU A 130 6.02 1.58 5.75
N SER A 131 4.81 2.06 6.04
CA SER A 131 3.57 1.39 5.65
C SER A 131 3.52 1.16 4.14
N ASN A 132 3.86 2.17 3.35
CA ASN A 132 3.90 2.03 1.89
C ASN A 132 4.91 1.00 1.40
N VAL A 133 6.10 0.90 2.04
CA VAL A 133 7.07 -0.16 1.73
C VAL A 133 6.45 -1.54 1.95
N LEU A 134 5.78 -1.73 3.09
CA LEU A 134 5.14 -3.01 3.42
C LEU A 134 4.00 -3.34 2.44
N VAL A 135 3.13 -2.38 2.11
CA VAL A 135 2.03 -2.61 1.18
C VAL A 135 2.58 -2.96 -0.22
N LEU A 136 3.60 -2.25 -0.70
CA LEU A 136 4.21 -2.52 -2.01
C LEU A 136 4.85 -3.92 -2.05
N LEU A 137 5.56 -4.33 -1.00
CA LEU A 137 6.09 -5.70 -0.90
C LEU A 137 4.97 -6.75 -0.80
N GLY A 138 3.87 -6.42 -0.11
CA GLY A 138 2.67 -7.25 0.02
C GLY A 138 1.90 -7.48 -1.28
N GLN A 139 2.18 -6.71 -2.33
CA GLN A 139 1.57 -6.94 -3.65
C GLN A 139 2.03 -8.25 -4.30
N ILE A 140 3.25 -8.72 -4.01
CA ILE A 140 3.78 -9.97 -4.60
C ILE A 140 3.06 -11.22 -4.08
N PRO A 141 2.92 -11.46 -2.77
CA PRO A 141 2.13 -12.58 -2.29
C PRO A 141 0.66 -12.49 -2.73
N SER A 142 0.10 -11.27 -2.81
CA SER A 142 -1.23 -11.05 -3.40
C SER A 142 -1.29 -11.52 -4.87
N ALA A 143 -0.28 -11.17 -5.68
CA ALA A 143 -0.18 -11.60 -7.08
C ALA A 143 -0.10 -13.13 -7.23
N ILE A 144 0.58 -13.82 -6.31
CA ILE A 144 0.62 -15.29 -6.29
C ILE A 144 -0.78 -15.87 -6.05
N LEU A 145 -1.52 -15.33 -5.08
CA LEU A 145 -2.87 -15.78 -4.77
C LEU A 145 -3.86 -15.50 -5.91
N ASP A 146 -3.70 -14.35 -6.57
CA ASP A 146 -4.48 -13.97 -7.74
C ASP A 146 -4.21 -14.89 -8.93
N ALA A 147 -2.94 -15.25 -9.17
CA ALA A 147 -2.56 -16.21 -10.21
C ALA A 147 -3.17 -17.61 -9.98
N LEU A 148 -3.35 -18.00 -8.70
CA LEU A 148 -4.00 -19.26 -8.32
C LEU A 148 -5.54 -19.18 -8.39
N GLN A 149 -6.12 -18.04 -8.76
CA GLN A 149 -7.56 -17.77 -8.78
C GLN A 149 -8.23 -17.90 -7.40
N VAL A 150 -7.47 -17.67 -6.33
CA VAL A 150 -7.92 -17.80 -4.95
C VAL A 150 -8.16 -16.40 -4.35
N VAL A 151 -8.90 -15.57 -5.09
CA VAL A 151 -9.10 -14.13 -4.84
C VAL A 151 -9.72 -13.84 -3.46
N TYR A 152 -10.49 -14.77 -2.90
CA TYR A 152 -11.06 -14.61 -1.56
C TYR A 152 -10.01 -14.58 -0.43
N TRP A 153 -8.82 -15.15 -0.63
CA TRP A 153 -7.69 -14.97 0.29
C TRP A 153 -6.95 -13.67 0.02
N THR A 154 -6.84 -13.23 -1.24
CA THR A 154 -6.25 -11.93 -1.60
C THR A 154 -6.99 -10.79 -0.90
N ASN A 155 -8.32 -10.80 -0.96
CA ASN A 155 -9.17 -9.77 -0.34
C ASN A 155 -9.10 -9.75 1.21
N GLY A 156 -8.55 -10.79 1.84
CA GLY A 156 -8.31 -10.81 3.29
C GLY A 156 -6.94 -10.26 3.70
N ILE A 157 -6.01 -10.16 2.75
CA ILE A 157 -4.64 -9.67 2.98
C ILE A 157 -4.51 -8.18 2.59
N GLN A 158 -5.32 -7.74 1.62
CA GLN A 158 -5.43 -6.36 1.15
C GLN A 158 -6.37 -5.52 2.03
#